data_AF-A0A1B9M1L8-F1
#
_entry.id   AF-A0A1B9M1L8-F1
#
_cell.length_a   1.000
_cell.length_b   1.000
_cell.length_c   1.000
_cell.angle_alpha   90.00
_cell.angle_beta   90.00
_cell.angle_gamma   90.00
#
_symmetry.space_group_name_H-M   'P 1'
#
loop_
_entity.id
_entity.type
_entity.pdbx_description
1 polymer ?
#
loop_
_entity_poly.entity_id
_entity_poly.type
_entity_poly.pdbx_seq_one_letter_code
_entity_poly.pdbx_strand_id
1 'polypeptide(L)'
;MHNNLTKQLLNAATQTAQSLQKSLSLFNIAELCNELASDVLNQKYQPSTYTRFAVCDPKLREIYAPAYRDRLLQCWLVNQAEPIQITGSFGQIN
;
A
#
# COMPACT_ATOMS: atom_id res chain seq x y z
N MET A 1 15.90 2.26 -15.02
CA MET A 1 14.54 2.62 -15.47
C MET A 1 13.65 1.39 -15.35
N HIS A 2 12.85 1.31 -14.29
CA HIS A 2 11.96 0.19 -14.02
C HIS A 2 10.51 0.52 -14.40
N ASN A 3 10.36 1.00 -15.64
CA ASN A 3 9.15 1.69 -16.12
C ASN A 3 7.87 0.87 -15.98
N ASN A 4 7.95 -0.46 -15.97
CA ASN A 4 6.79 -1.31 -15.78
C ASN A 4 6.30 -1.29 -14.32
N LEU A 5 7.18 -1.56 -13.36
CA LEU A 5 6.82 -1.56 -11.93
C LEU A 5 6.41 -0.16 -11.45
N THR A 6 7.09 0.90 -11.88
CA THR A 6 6.70 2.27 -11.56
C THR A 6 5.27 2.58 -12.02
N LYS A 7 4.88 2.15 -13.22
CA LYS A 7 3.50 2.30 -13.72
C LYS A 7 2.50 1.50 -12.89
N GLN A 8 2.84 0.28 -12.49
CA GLN A 8 1.98 -0.54 -11.64
C GLN A 8 1.77 0.10 -10.26
N LEU A 9 2.82 0.65 -9.66
CA LEU A 9 2.76 1.38 -8.39
C LEU A 9 1.93 2.68 -8.53
N LEU A 10 2.11 3.43 -9.62
CA LEU A 10 1.26 4.60 -9.90
C LEU A 10 -0.22 4.22 -10.03
N ASN A 11 -0.54 3.11 -10.69
CA ASN A 11 -1.90 2.61 -10.76
C ASN A 11 -2.43 2.24 -9.36
N ALA A 12 -1.65 1.51 -8.57
CA ALA A 12 -2.01 1.19 -7.18
C ALA A 12 -2.26 2.44 -6.33
N ALA A 13 -1.50 3.53 -6.54
CA ALA A 13 -1.71 4.80 -5.85
C ALA A 13 -3.11 5.38 -6.09
N THR A 14 -3.68 5.18 -7.28
CA THR A 14 -5.06 5.63 -7.59
C THR A 14 -6.10 4.88 -6.76
N GLN A 15 -5.83 3.62 -6.42
CA GLN A 15 -6.72 2.71 -5.68
C GLN A 15 -6.59 2.85 -4.17
N THR A 16 -5.50 3.46 -3.68
CA THR A 16 -5.36 3.77 -2.24
C THR A 16 -6.42 4.76 -1.75
N ALA A 17 -6.89 4.59 -0.52
CA ALA A 17 -7.87 5.47 0.11
C ALA A 17 -7.41 6.95 0.18
N GLN A 18 -8.38 7.87 0.17
CA GLN A 18 -8.11 9.30 0.35
C GLN A 18 -7.65 9.56 1.78
N SER A 19 -6.36 9.80 1.95
CA SER A 19 -5.74 10.07 3.26
C SER A 19 -4.87 11.32 3.19
N LEU A 20 -4.71 12.01 4.32
CA LEU A 20 -3.85 13.20 4.40
C LEU A 20 -2.43 12.90 3.88
N GLN A 21 -1.87 11.73 4.22
CA GLN A 21 -0.54 11.36 3.75
C GLN A 21 -0.49 11.17 2.23
N LYS A 22 -1.57 10.68 1.59
CA LYS A 22 -1.68 10.60 0.13
C LYS A 22 -1.66 12.00 -0.49
N SER A 23 -2.46 12.92 0.06
CA SER A 23 -2.50 14.32 -0.40
C SER A 23 -1.15 15.02 -0.27
N LEU A 24 -0.44 14.81 0.83
CA LEU A 24 0.91 15.35 1.04
C LEU A 24 1.92 14.76 0.05
N SER A 25 1.78 13.47 -0.28
CA SER A 25 2.66 12.78 -1.24
C SER A 25 2.34 13.07 -2.71
N LEU A 26 1.29 13.83 -3.02
CA LEU A 26 0.81 14.02 -4.39
C LEU A 26 1.85 14.68 -5.28
N PHE A 27 2.57 15.67 -4.76
CA PHE A 27 3.59 16.42 -5.50
C PHE A 27 4.79 15.56 -5.91
N ASN A 28 5.08 14.53 -5.13
CA ASN A 28 6.24 13.65 -5.28
C ASN A 28 5.84 12.18 -5.52
N ILE A 29 4.59 11.92 -5.92
CA ILE A 29 4.09 10.53 -6.08
C ILE A 29 4.85 9.75 -7.16
N ALA A 30 5.23 10.43 -8.24
CA ALA A 30 5.98 9.83 -9.34
C ALA A 30 7.40 9.44 -8.92
N GLU A 31 8.07 10.32 -8.17
CA GLU A 31 9.40 10.07 -7.61
C GLU A 31 9.33 8.93 -6.59
N LEU A 32 8.39 8.98 -5.65
CA LEU A 32 8.14 7.93 -4.67
C LEU A 32 7.93 6.55 -5.34
N CYS A 33 7.11 6.48 -6.39
CA CYS A 33 6.88 5.22 -7.11
C CYS A 33 8.14 4.73 -7.84
N ASN A 34 8.98 5.64 -8.32
CA ASN A 34 10.23 5.29 -9.01
C ASN A 34 11.28 4.77 -8.02
N GLU A 35 11.44 5.45 -6.88
CA GLU A 35 12.31 5.02 -5.78
C GLU A 35 11.86 3.67 -5.24
N LEU A 36 10.57 3.51 -4.95
CA LEU A 36 10.02 2.26 -4.44
C LEU A 36 10.18 1.12 -5.44
N ALA A 37 10.00 1.36 -6.73
CA ALA A 37 10.28 0.36 -7.77
C ALA A 37 11.75 -0.05 -7.78
N SER A 38 12.67 0.92 -7.63
CA SER A 38 14.10 0.65 -7.53
C SER A 38 14.43 -0.18 -6.28
N ASP A 39 13.88 0.18 -5.13
CA ASP A 39 14.12 -0.53 -3.86
C ASP A 39 13.64 -1.99 -3.93
N VAL A 40 12.45 -2.23 -4.49
CA VAL A 40 11.88 -3.57 -4.62
C VAL A 40 12.73 -4.44 -5.55
N LEU A 41 13.12 -3.93 -6.72
CA LEU A 41 13.87 -4.71 -7.71
C LEU A 41 15.30 -5.00 -7.26
N ASN A 42 15.89 -4.10 -6.47
CA ASN A 42 17.21 -4.31 -5.88
C ASN A 42 17.16 -5.06 -4.54
N GLN A 43 15.98 -5.52 -4.09
CA GLN A 43 15.77 -6.19 -2.79
C GLN A 43 16.25 -5.35 -1.59
N LYS A 44 16.17 -4.02 -1.71
CA LYS A 44 16.55 -3.05 -0.68
C LYS A 44 15.35 -2.47 0.06
N TYR A 45 14.14 -2.78 -0.37
CA TYR A 45 12.93 -2.34 0.32
C TYR A 45 12.92 -2.84 1.78
N GLN A 46 12.71 -1.89 2.69
CA GLN A 46 12.49 -2.16 4.11
C GLN A 46 11.27 -1.36 4.56
N PRO A 47 10.30 -1.99 5.26
CA PRO A 47 9.16 -1.28 5.83
C PRO A 47 9.61 -0.15 6.75
N SER A 48 8.87 0.97 6.72
CA SER A 48 9.19 2.12 7.56
C SER A 48 8.56 1.96 8.95
N THR A 49 9.02 2.79 9.89
CA THR A 49 8.43 2.85 11.24
C THR A 49 6.95 3.24 11.17
N TYR A 50 6.14 2.56 11.98
CA TYR A 50 4.71 2.83 12.09
C TYR A 50 4.44 4.04 12.97
N THR A 51 3.45 4.84 12.59
CA THR A 51 2.90 5.88 13.45
C THR A 51 1.90 5.24 14.40
N ARG A 52 2.18 5.31 15.70
CA ARG A 52 1.33 4.74 16.76
C ARG A 52 0.47 5.82 17.40
N PHE A 53 -0.84 5.60 17.47
CA PHE A 53 -1.78 6.49 18.14
C PHE A 53 -2.98 5.71 18.67
N ALA A 54 -3.74 6.29 19.60
CA ALA A 54 -4.95 5.68 20.15
C ALA A 54 -6.21 6.34 19.58
N VAL A 55 -7.22 5.54 19.25
CA VAL A 55 -8.54 5.99 18.83
C VAL A 55 -9.58 5.47 19.81
N CYS A 56 -10.42 6.35 20.30
CA CYS A 56 -11.53 6.04 21.20
C CYS A 56 -12.87 6.09 20.44
N ASP A 57 -13.13 5.15 19.53
CA ASP A 57 -14.48 5.00 18.94
C ASP A 57 -14.64 3.64 18.25
N PRO A 58 -15.57 2.74 18.64
CA PRO A 58 -16.43 2.76 19.84
C PRO A 58 -15.74 2.30 21.13
N LYS A 59 -14.47 1.84 21.07
CA LYS A 59 -13.64 1.39 22.20
C LYS A 59 -12.20 1.82 21.95
N LEU A 60 -11.44 2.09 23.02
CA LEU A 60 -10.01 2.39 22.95
C LEU A 60 -9.27 1.31 22.16
N ARG A 61 -8.66 1.70 21.05
CA ARG A 61 -7.78 0.85 20.22
C ARG A 61 -6.49 1.60 19.95
N GLU A 62 -5.39 0.89 20.13
CA GLU A 62 -4.09 1.35 19.65
C GLU A 62 -3.99 1.02 18.15
N ILE A 63 -3.79 2.05 17.35
CA ILE A 63 -3.64 1.97 15.90
C ILE A 63 -2.17 2.13 15.56
N TYR A 64 -1.67 1.17 14.78
CA TYR A 64 -0.36 1.19 14.18
C TYR A 64 -0.54 1.49 12.70
N ALA A 65 -0.36 2.75 12.31
CA ALA A 65 -0.51 3.18 10.92
C ALA A 65 0.82 3.11 10.17
N PRO A 66 0.93 2.29 9.10
CA PRO A 66 2.12 2.26 8.26
C PRO A 66 2.29 3.56 7.46
N ALA A 67 3.54 3.86 7.07
CA ALA A 67 3.83 4.98 6.20
C ALA A 67 3.13 4.83 4.85
N TYR A 68 2.90 5.94 4.15
CA TYR A 68 2.19 5.90 2.86
C TYR A 68 2.92 5.03 1.82
N ARG A 69 4.27 5.03 1.78
CA ARG A 69 5.05 4.17 0.89
C ARG A 69 4.77 2.68 1.09
N ASP A 70 4.63 2.27 2.35
CA ASP A 70 4.42 0.86 2.70
C ASP A 70 3.00 0.44 2.34
N ARG A 71 2.01 1.32 2.59
CA ARG A 71 0.62 1.12 2.14
C ARG A 71 0.50 1.00 0.63
N LEU A 72 1.26 1.82 -0.10
CA LEU A 72 1.30 1.78 -1.56
C LEU A 72 1.83 0.44 -2.06
N LEU A 73 2.96 -0.01 -1.52
CA LEU A 73 3.54 -1.31 -1.89
C LEU A 73 2.60 -2.46 -1.53
N GLN A 74 1.99 -2.42 -0.35
CA GLN A 74 1.02 -3.42 0.09
C GLN A 74 -0.19 -3.48 -0.84
N CYS A 75 -0.75 -2.33 -1.22
CA CYS A 75 -1.87 -2.26 -2.17
C CYS A 75 -1.47 -2.89 -3.51
N TRP A 76 -0.29 -2.57 -4.03
CA TRP A 76 0.22 -3.20 -5.24
C TRP A 76 0.37 -4.72 -5.10
N LEU A 77 0.95 -5.20 -3.99
CA LEU A 77 1.10 -6.63 -3.72
C LEU A 77 -0.24 -7.37 -3.67
N VAL A 78 -1.24 -6.80 -3.00
CA VAL A 78 -2.59 -7.37 -2.93
C VAL A 78 -3.20 -7.46 -4.33
N ASN A 79 -3.06 -6.42 -5.16
CA ASN A 79 -3.56 -6.44 -6.53
C ASN A 79 -2.87 -7.49 -7.41
N GLN A 80 -1.60 -7.82 -7.15
CA GLN A 80 -0.92 -8.92 -7.84
C GLN A 80 -1.40 -10.30 -7.34
N ALA A 81 -1.84 -10.38 -6.08
CA ALA A 81 -2.27 -11.61 -5.44
C ALA A 81 -3.78 -11.91 -5.62
N GLU A 82 -4.60 -10.92 -5.95
CA GLU A 82 -6.05 -11.07 -6.18
C GLU A 82 -6.45 -12.14 -7.22
N PRO A 83 -5.66 -12.51 -8.25
CA PRO A 83 -6.00 -13.66 -9.10
C PRO A 83 -5.93 -15.02 -8.37
N ILE A 84 -5.30 -15.09 -7.19
CA ILE A 84 -5.07 -16.35 -6.44
C ILE A 84 -6.19 -16.62 -5.43
N GLN A 85 -6.98 -15.60 -5.04
CA GLN A 85 -7.93 -15.72 -3.92
C GLN A 85 -9.38 -16.08 -4.30
N ILE A 86 -9.71 -16.28 -5.59
CA ILE A 86 -11.04 -16.76 -6.02
C ILE A 86 -10.91 -18.09 -6.78
N THR A 87 -10.33 -19.09 -6.12
CA THR A 87 -10.59 -20.52 -6.42
C THR A 87 -10.60 -21.35 -5.13
N GLY A 88 -11.01 -20.72 -4.03
CA GLY A 88 -11.33 -21.38 -2.77
C GLY A 88 -12.78 -21.06 -2.43
N SER A 89 -13.64 -22.05 -2.63
CA SER A 89 -15.06 -22.05 -2.32
C SER A 89 -15.36 -21.52 -0.90
N PHE A 90 -15.77 -20.26 -0.80
CA PHE A 90 -16.51 -19.80 0.36
C PHE A 90 -17.95 -20.26 0.20
N GLY A 91 -18.31 -21.23 1.04
CA GLY A 91 -19.61 -21.88 1.06
C GLY A 91 -20.74 -20.87 1.08
N GLN A 92 -21.75 -21.14 0.25
CA GLN A 92 -23.09 -20.63 0.46
C GLN A 92 -23.51 -21.02 1.88
N ILE A 93 -23.73 -20.03 2.72
CA ILE A 93 -24.47 -20.21 3.97
C ILE A 93 -25.88 -19.72 3.65
N ASN A 94 -26.82 -20.66 3.78
CA ASN A 94 -28.26 -20.52 3.51
C ASN A 94 -28.89 -19.29 4.16
#